data_AF-A0A4R5KD80-F1
#
_entry.id   AF-A0A4R5KD80-F1
#
_cell.length_a   1.000
_cell.length_b   1.000
_cell.length_c   1.000
_cell.angle_alpha   90.00
_cell.angle_beta   90.00
_cell.angle_gamma   90.00
#
_symmetry.space_group_name_H-M   'P 1'
#
loop_
_entity.id
_entity.type
_entity.pdbx_description
1 polymer ?
#
loop_
_entity_poly.entity_id
_entity_poly.type
_entity_poly.pdbx_seq_one_letter_code
_entity_poly.pdbx_strand_id
1 'polypeptide(L)' 'EYFKTKSKERYKIEAKNSELKHRHGYDVATSSGLLGMQMQGAMAIFAVNLKRILKLTD' A
#
# COMPACT_ATOMS: atom_id res chain seq x y z
N GLU A 1 -6.71 16.99 20.39
CA GLU A 1 -5.27 16.64 20.26
C GLU A 1 -5.03 15.42 19.36
N TYR A 2 -5.71 14.30 19.61
CA TYR A 2 -5.68 13.07 18.80
C TYR A 2 -5.60 13.26 17.28
N PHE A 3 -6.54 13.99 16.67
CA PHE A 3 -6.57 14.22 15.22
C PHE A 3 -5.38 15.02 14.70
N LYS A 4 -4.86 15.98 15.49
CA LYS A 4 -3.68 16.78 15.10
C LYS A 4 -2.43 15.89 15.07
N THR A 5 -2.29 14.97 16.02
CA THR A 5 -1.19 13.99 16.04
C THR A 5 -1.28 13.02 14.88
N LYS A 6 -2.46 12.43 14.62
CA LYS A 6 -2.68 11.54 13.45
C LYS A 6 -2.40 12.23 12.12
N SER A 7 -2.79 13.50 11.98
CA SER A 7 -2.54 14.28 10.77
C SER A 7 -1.04 14.44 10.50
N LYS A 8 -0.23 14.65 11.54
CA LYS A 8 1.24 14.73 11.42
C LYS A 8 1.88 13.41 10.96
N GLU A 9 1.24 12.27 11.18
CA GLU A 9 1.77 10.96 10.73
C GLU A 9 1.33 10.59 9.31
N ARG A 10 0.35 11.30 8.75
CA ARG A 10 -0.27 10.98 7.44
C ARG A 10 0.76 10.84 6.33
N TYR A 11 1.80 11.69 6.30
CA TYR A 11 2.84 11.64 5.26
C TYR A 11 3.51 10.27 5.14
N LYS A 12 3.63 9.51 6.24
CA LYS A 12 4.23 8.16 6.24
C LYS A 12 3.34 7.15 5.50
N ILE A 13 2.02 7.29 5.64
CA ILE A 13 1.02 6.47 4.93
C ILE A 13 0.94 6.91 3.47
N GLU A 14 1.01 8.23 3.27
CA GLU A 14 1.27 8.98 2.04
C GLU A 14 2.16 8.28 1.04
N ALA A 15 3.42 8.23 1.45
CA ALA A 15 4.52 7.69 0.68
C ALA A 15 4.31 6.20 0.36
N LYS A 16 3.82 5.41 1.34
CA LYS A 16 3.56 3.97 1.13
C LYS A 16 2.44 3.72 0.12
N ASN A 17 1.39 4.51 0.15
CA ASN A 17 0.28 4.40 -0.80
C ASN A 17 0.68 4.88 -2.20
N SER A 18 1.46 5.95 -2.29
CA SER A 18 2.03 6.43 -3.56
C SER A 18 2.93 5.37 -4.19
N GLU A 19 3.78 4.71 -3.40
CA GLU A 19 4.60 3.59 -3.87
C GLU A 19 3.74 2.41 -4.38
N LEU A 20 2.74 1.97 -3.60
CA LEU A 20 1.83 0.90 -4.01
C LEU A 20 1.16 1.21 -5.34
N LYS A 21 0.61 2.43 -5.48
CA LYS A 21 -0.06 2.88 -6.69
C LYS A 21 0.87 2.90 -7.89
N HIS A 22 1.94 3.68 -7.82
CA HIS A 22 2.73 4.02 -9.01
C HIS A 22 3.89 3.06 -9.29
N ARG A 23 4.54 2.50 -8.27
CA ARG A 23 5.67 1.58 -8.48
C ARG A 23 5.22 0.13 -8.63
N HIS A 24 4.12 -0.24 -7.98
CA HIS A 24 3.61 -1.62 -8.00
C HIS A 24 2.29 -1.75 -8.78
N GLY A 25 1.87 -0.69 -9.49
CA GLY A 25 0.72 -0.70 -10.41
C GLY A 25 -0.64 -0.88 -9.73
N TYR A 26 -0.75 -0.58 -8.43
CA TYR A 26 -2.02 -0.73 -7.69
C TYR A 26 -3.05 0.36 -8.04
N ASP A 27 -2.68 1.38 -8.81
CA ASP A 27 -3.63 2.36 -9.33
C ASP A 27 -4.49 1.85 -10.49
N VAL A 28 -4.14 0.70 -11.09
CA VAL A 28 -4.90 0.06 -12.16
C VAL A 28 -5.58 -1.20 -11.63
N ALA A 29 -6.90 -1.29 -11.78
CA ALA A 29 -7.65 -2.49 -11.41
C ALA A 29 -7.38 -3.63 -12.40
N THR A 30 -7.03 -4.81 -11.90
CA THR A 30 -6.81 -6.02 -12.73
C THR A 30 -8.09 -6.75 -13.07
N SER A 31 -9.17 -6.47 -12.33
CA SER A 31 -10.48 -7.09 -12.51
C SER A 31 -11.58 -6.13 -12.08
N SER A 32 -12.74 -6.20 -12.72
CA SER A 32 -13.94 -5.48 -12.27
C SER A 32 -14.57 -6.14 -11.04
N GLY A 33 -15.24 -5.33 -10.22
CA GLY A 33 -15.98 -5.79 -9.05
C GLY A 33 -15.22 -5.71 -7.72
N LEU A 34 -15.98 -5.51 -6.64
CA LEU A 34 -15.45 -5.24 -5.31
C LEU A 34 -14.54 -6.37 -4.78
N LEU A 35 -14.93 -7.62 -4.99
CA LEU A 35 -14.17 -8.79 -4.55
C LEU A 35 -12.77 -8.83 -5.20
N GLY A 36 -12.72 -8.62 -6.51
CA GLY A 36 -11.45 -8.61 -7.26
C GLY A 36 -10.53 -7.48 -6.79
N MET A 37 -11.08 -6.28 -6.56
CA MET A 37 -10.33 -5.16 -5.99
C MET A 37 -9.81 -5.44 -4.57
N GLN A 38 -10.61 -6.11 -3.73
CA GLN A 38 -10.18 -6.52 -2.38
C GLN A 38 -9.04 -7.52 -2.44
N MET A 39 -9.13 -8.54 -3.29
CA MET A 39 -8.05 -9.53 -3.47
C MET A 39 -6.79 -8.87 -4.03
N GLN A 40 -6.91 -8.01 -5.04
CA GLN A 40 -5.79 -7.24 -5.59
C GLN A 40 -5.09 -6.41 -4.50
N GLY A 41 -5.86 -5.69 -3.68
CA GLY A 41 -5.33 -4.89 -2.58
C GLY A 41 -4.60 -5.74 -1.53
N ALA A 42 -5.22 -6.84 -1.08
CA ALA A 42 -4.62 -7.74 -0.10
C ALA A 42 -3.29 -8.34 -0.61
N MET A 43 -3.29 -8.83 -1.85
CA MET A 43 -2.11 -9.43 -2.48
C MET A 43 -0.98 -8.41 -2.68
N ALA A 44 -1.30 -7.22 -3.20
CA ALA A 44 -0.32 -6.17 -3.43
C ALA A 44 0.36 -5.72 -2.12
N ILE A 45 -0.43 -5.49 -1.07
CA ILE A 45 0.10 -5.09 0.25
C ILE A 45 1.00 -6.18 0.81
N PHE A 46 0.56 -7.45 0.75
CA PHE A 46 1.32 -8.58 1.26
C PHE A 46 2.67 -8.75 0.52
N ALA A 47 2.64 -8.83 -0.81
CA ALA A 47 3.84 -9.05 -1.62
C ALA A 47 4.86 -7.90 -1.48
N VAL A 48 4.39 -6.64 -1.48
CA VAL A 48 5.28 -5.48 -1.34
C VAL A 48 5.91 -5.44 0.05
N ASN A 49 5.18 -5.79 1.11
CA ASN A 49 5.74 -5.89 2.45
C ASN A 49 6.78 -7.01 2.56
N LEU A 50 6.55 -8.17 1.95
CA LEU A 50 7.56 -9.24 1.88
C LEU A 50 8.84 -8.73 1.20
N LYS A 51 8.71 -8.06 0.05
CA LYS A 51 9.86 -7.49 -0.68
C LYS A 51 10.67 -6.50 0.18
N ARG A 52 9.99 -5.68 1.00
CA ARG A 52 10.66 -4.75 1.92
C ARG A 52 11.42 -5.47 3.02
N ILE A 53 10.83 -6.50 3.62
CA ILE A 53 11.49 -7.29 4.68
C ILE A 53 12.73 -7.98 4.12
N LEU A 54 12.61 -8.64 2.97
CA LEU A 54 13.73 -9.31 2.31
C LEU A 54 14.86 -8.33 2.01
N LYS A 55 14.55 -7.10 1.60
CA LYS A 55 15.57 -6.08 1.33
C LYS A 55 16.30 -5.57 2.58
N LEU A 56 15.73 -5.76 3.77
CA LEU A 56 16.36 -5.43 5.05
C LEU A 56 17.19 -6.59 5.61
N THR A 57 16.89 -7.82 5.18
CA THR A 57 17.68 -9.01 5.52
C THR A 57 18.89 -9.22 4.62
N ASP A 58 18.90 -8.54 3.46
CA ASP A 58 20.06 -8.40 2.57
C ASP A 58 21.00 -7.28 3.04
#